data_AF-A0A8I0FBR3-F1
#
_entry.id   AF-A0A8I0FBR3-F1
#
_cell.length_a   1.000
_cell.length_b   1.000
_cell.length_c   1.000
_cell.angle_alpha   90.00
_cell.angle_beta   90.00
_cell.angle_gamma   90.00
#
_symmetry.space_group_name_H-M   'P 1'
#
loop_
_entity.id
_entity.type
_entity.pdbx_description
1 polymer ?
#
loop_
_entity_poly.entity_id
_entity_poly.type
_entity_poly.pdbx_seq_one_letter_code
_entity_poly.pdbx_strand_id
1 'polypeptide(L)'
;LYHKQNSNFIDDIEIEVQRRRTSGWNAGIQHRQYLGVAVLDAGLDYRHGTGAFDALLAPEEQIKDVDKNPLPPEGYSRAPIWSADLRFQMPFQLLVTPAQYRLNWRGQYAPRVLVPNDRFYIGGRYSVRGFDGELMLSGDNGQYLQQEISVNTQLPNT
;
A
#
# COMPACT_ATOMS: atom_id res chain seq x y z
N LEU A 1 -12.60 5.50 -10.66
CA LEU A 1 -12.34 4.55 -11.78
C LEU A 1 -10.86 4.63 -12.12
N TYR A 2 -10.21 3.50 -12.31
CA TYR A 2 -8.80 3.44 -12.70
C TYR A 2 -8.58 2.43 -13.82
N HIS A 3 -7.54 2.66 -14.61
CA HIS A 3 -7.05 1.78 -15.65
C HIS A 3 -5.52 1.82 -15.66
N LYS A 4 -4.87 0.67 -15.65
CA LYS A 4 -3.41 0.54 -15.64
C LYS A 4 -2.98 -0.53 -16.63
N GLN A 5 -1.94 -0.23 -17.43
CA GLN A 5 -1.28 -1.19 -18.30
C GLN A 5 0.20 -1.26 -17.94
N ASN A 6 0.76 -2.48 -17.92
CA ASN A 6 2.18 -2.74 -17.69
C ASN A 6 2.67 -3.82 -18.65
N SER A 7 3.84 -3.62 -19.23
CA SER A 7 4.54 -4.57 -20.09
C SER A 7 6.01 -4.58 -19.70
N ASN A 8 6.60 -5.78 -19.62
CA ASN A 8 8.00 -5.97 -19.24
C ASN A 8 8.75 -6.60 -20.42
N PHE A 9 10.03 -6.26 -20.55
CA PHE A 9 10.89 -6.67 -21.67
C PHE A 9 12.21 -7.23 -21.15
N ILE A 10 12.77 -8.21 -21.86
CA ILE A 10 14.17 -8.66 -21.73
C ILE A 10 14.77 -8.59 -23.13
N ASP A 11 15.88 -7.87 -23.29
CA ASP A 11 16.56 -7.69 -24.58
C ASP A 11 15.60 -7.27 -25.72
N ASP A 12 14.74 -6.28 -25.43
CA ASP A 12 13.69 -5.75 -26.32
C ASP A 12 12.58 -6.75 -26.73
N ILE A 13 12.56 -7.94 -26.15
CA ILE A 13 11.50 -8.95 -26.33
C ILE A 13 10.49 -8.84 -25.18
N GLU A 14 9.20 -8.64 -25.51
CA GLU A 14 8.14 -8.57 -24.50
C GLU A 14 7.91 -9.93 -23.83
N ILE A 15 7.84 -9.92 -22.50
CA ILE A 15 7.41 -11.09 -21.72
C ILE A 15 5.88 -11.06 -21.59
N GLU A 16 5.19 -11.74 -22.49
CA GLU A 16 3.72 -11.72 -22.55
C GLU A 16 3.05 -12.16 -21.24
N VAL A 17 3.63 -13.14 -20.52
CA VAL A 17 3.12 -13.62 -19.22
C VAL A 17 3.22 -12.59 -18.11
N GLN A 18 4.01 -11.52 -18.29
CA GLN A 18 4.11 -10.40 -17.35
C GLN A 18 3.30 -9.17 -17.79
N ARG A 19 2.67 -9.22 -18.97
CA ARG A 19 1.74 -8.18 -19.41
C ARG A 19 0.55 -8.13 -18.46
N ARG A 20 0.22 -6.94 -17.97
CA ARG A 20 -0.90 -6.69 -17.07
C ARG A 20 -1.74 -5.55 -17.61
N ARG A 21 -3.05 -5.73 -17.67
CA ARG A 21 -4.02 -4.67 -17.89
C ARG A 21 -5.10 -4.79 -16.82
N THR A 22 -5.12 -3.87 -15.87
CA THR A 22 -6.07 -3.88 -14.75
C THR A 22 -6.96 -2.65 -14.81
N SER A 23 -8.23 -2.86 -14.57
CA SER A 23 -9.23 -1.80 -14.48
C SER A 23 -10.04 -1.99 -13.22
N GLY A 24 -10.57 -0.92 -12.65
CA GLY A 24 -11.42 -1.05 -11.47
C GLY A 24 -11.96 0.27 -10.98
N TRP A 25 -12.54 0.21 -9.79
CA TRP A 25 -13.00 1.38 -9.07
C TRP A 25 -12.50 1.34 -7.63
N ASN A 26 -12.48 2.53 -7.05
CA ASN A 26 -12.11 2.77 -5.68
C ASN A 26 -13.16 3.72 -5.10
N ALA A 27 -13.59 3.45 -3.88
CA ALA A 27 -14.47 4.32 -3.12
C ALA A 27 -13.91 4.41 -1.70
N GLY A 28 -13.76 5.64 -1.20
CA GLY A 28 -13.21 5.85 0.12
C GLY A 28 -13.82 7.05 0.80
N ILE A 29 -13.69 7.07 2.12
CA ILE A 29 -14.10 8.15 2.99
C ILE A 29 -12.85 8.64 3.71
N GLN A 30 -12.72 9.96 3.78
CA GLN A 30 -11.65 10.63 4.53
C GLN A 30 -12.30 11.58 5.53
N HIS A 31 -11.78 11.57 6.76
CA HIS A 31 -12.23 12.42 7.84
C HIS A 31 -11.04 13.11 8.48
N ARG A 32 -11.16 14.44 8.67
CA ARG A 32 -10.21 15.24 9.43
C ARG A 32 -10.90 15.81 10.64
N GLN A 33 -10.32 15.61 11.81
CA GLN A 33 -10.80 16.13 13.07
C GLN A 33 -9.71 16.96 13.75
N TYR A 34 -10.09 18.15 14.21
CA TYR A 34 -9.25 19.03 15.01
C TYR A 34 -9.58 18.81 16.49
N LEU A 35 -8.56 18.51 17.30
CA LEU A 35 -8.65 18.21 18.73
C LEU A 35 -7.77 19.19 19.50
N GLY A 36 -8.27 20.42 19.65
CA GLY A 36 -7.48 21.53 20.19
C GLY A 36 -6.29 21.84 19.28
N VAL A 37 -5.08 21.60 19.78
CA VAL A 37 -3.83 21.78 19.00
C VAL A 37 -3.46 20.54 18.17
N ALA A 38 -4.12 19.41 18.38
CA ALA A 38 -3.87 18.18 17.64
C ALA A 38 -4.77 18.05 16.40
N VAL A 39 -4.29 17.32 15.40
CA VAL A 39 -5.02 16.99 14.16
C VAL A 39 -5.01 15.48 13.97
N LEU A 40 -6.18 14.92 13.71
CA LEU A 40 -6.37 13.53 13.34
C LEU A 40 -6.95 13.45 11.93
N ASP A 41 -6.24 12.81 11.02
CA ASP A 41 -6.74 12.41 9.71
C ASP A 41 -6.96 10.90 9.71
N ALA A 42 -8.14 10.44 9.29
CA ALA A 42 -8.46 9.04 9.11
C ALA A 42 -9.01 8.81 7.70
N GLY A 43 -8.63 7.69 7.09
CA GLY A 43 -9.06 7.28 5.77
C GLY A 43 -9.44 5.80 5.74
N LEU A 44 -10.49 5.49 5.00
CA LEU A 44 -10.87 4.12 4.65
C LEU A 44 -11.18 4.08 3.16
N ASP A 45 -10.54 3.17 2.43
CA ASP A 45 -10.70 2.97 1.00
C ASP A 45 -11.05 1.51 0.72
N TYR A 46 -11.98 1.32 -0.20
CA TYR A 46 -12.33 0.03 -0.77
C TYR A 46 -12.07 0.07 -2.28
N ARG A 47 -11.22 -0.83 -2.73
CA ARG A 47 -10.85 -0.99 -4.13
C ARG A 47 -11.33 -2.34 -4.64
N HIS A 48 -11.95 -2.37 -5.82
CA HIS A 48 -12.31 -3.59 -6.50
C HIS A 48 -11.94 -3.55 -7.99
N GLY A 49 -11.21 -4.56 -8.44
CA GLY A 49 -10.87 -4.72 -9.84
C GLY A 49 -12.08 -5.24 -10.65
N THR A 50 -12.12 -4.89 -11.93
CA THR A 50 -13.20 -5.22 -12.85
C THR A 50 -12.62 -5.71 -14.17
N GLY A 51 -13.44 -6.39 -14.98
CA GLY A 51 -13.07 -6.80 -16.35
C GLY A 51 -13.24 -5.73 -17.42
N ALA A 52 -13.55 -4.49 -17.04
CA ALA A 52 -13.79 -3.41 -17.99
C ALA A 52 -12.50 -3.00 -18.74
N PHE A 53 -12.66 -2.41 -19.93
CA PHE A 53 -11.54 -1.90 -20.75
C PHE A 53 -10.51 -2.99 -21.10
N ASP A 54 -10.97 -4.17 -21.52
CA ASP A 54 -10.14 -5.33 -21.87
C ASP A 54 -9.16 -5.75 -20.76
N ALA A 55 -9.53 -5.56 -19.49
CA ALA A 55 -8.69 -5.94 -18.36
C ALA A 55 -8.45 -7.46 -18.36
N LEU A 56 -7.17 -7.82 -18.46
CA LEU A 56 -6.71 -9.20 -18.52
C LEU A 56 -6.83 -9.84 -17.14
N LEU A 57 -7.18 -11.13 -17.13
CA LEU A 57 -7.03 -11.95 -15.92
C LEU A 57 -5.54 -12.12 -15.62
N ALA A 58 -5.20 -12.22 -14.33
CA ALA A 58 -3.86 -12.56 -13.93
C ALA A 58 -3.55 -13.99 -14.40
N PRO A 59 -2.38 -14.26 -15.03
CA PRO A 59 -1.93 -15.61 -15.32
C PRO A 59 -1.93 -16.52 -14.08
N GLU A 60 -1.71 -15.94 -12.91
CA GLU A 60 -1.78 -16.57 -11.60
C GLU A 60 -3.20 -17.06 -11.23
N GLU A 61 -4.25 -16.63 -11.94
CA GLU A 61 -5.61 -17.17 -11.83
C GLU A 61 -5.85 -18.39 -12.73
N GLN A 62 -5.03 -18.58 -13.76
CA GLN A 62 -5.26 -19.59 -14.82
C GLN A 62 -4.22 -20.71 -14.78
N ILE A 63 -3.73 -21.04 -13.59
CA ILE A 63 -2.73 -22.08 -13.37
C ILE A 63 -3.37 -23.45 -13.60
N LYS A 64 -2.66 -24.33 -14.31
CA LYS A 64 -3.08 -25.70 -14.61
C LYS A 64 -1.96 -26.70 -14.31
N ASP A 65 -2.33 -27.92 -13.94
CA ASP A 65 -1.37 -29.01 -13.77
C ASP A 65 -0.88 -29.58 -15.12
N VAL A 66 0.00 -30.59 -15.06
CA VAL A 66 0.55 -31.28 -16.24
C VAL A 66 -0.56 -31.94 -17.08
N ASP A 67 -1.65 -32.34 -16.43
CA ASP A 67 -2.82 -32.98 -17.05
C ASP A 67 -3.90 -31.96 -17.51
N LYS A 68 -3.59 -30.66 -17.43
CA LYS A 68 -4.45 -29.51 -17.78
C LYS A 68 -5.67 -29.29 -16.87
N ASN A 69 -5.70 -29.90 -15.70
CA ASN A 69 -6.70 -29.58 -14.67
C ASN A 69 -6.39 -28.24 -14.00
N PRO A 70 -7.41 -27.44 -13.65
CA PRO A 70 -7.21 -26.17 -12.97
C PRO A 70 -6.65 -26.36 -11.55
N LEU A 71 -5.61 -25.60 -11.22
CA LEU A 71 -5.04 -25.52 -9.87
C LEU A 71 -5.63 -24.34 -9.09
N PRO A 72 -5.53 -24.33 -7.75
CA PRO A 72 -5.92 -23.19 -6.94
C PRO A 72 -5.23 -21.89 -7.42
N PRO A 73 -5.97 -20.78 -7.60
CA PRO A 73 -5.38 -19.50 -7.98
C PRO A 73 -4.36 -18.98 -6.96
N GLU A 74 -3.23 -18.49 -7.45
CA GLU A 74 -2.15 -17.92 -6.62
C GLU A 74 -2.20 -16.39 -6.54
N GLY A 75 -3.16 -15.76 -7.20
CA GLY A 75 -3.43 -14.32 -7.10
C GLY A 75 -4.55 -13.87 -8.02
N TYR A 76 -5.40 -12.97 -7.55
CA TYR A 76 -6.52 -12.43 -8.33
C TYR A 76 -6.25 -10.99 -8.80
N SER A 77 -6.35 -10.76 -10.10
CA SER A 77 -6.33 -9.44 -10.78
C SER A 77 -7.50 -8.53 -10.37
N ARG A 78 -8.60 -9.14 -9.89
CA ARG A 78 -9.84 -8.46 -9.51
C ARG A 78 -10.16 -8.64 -8.02
N ALA A 79 -9.13 -8.77 -7.19
CA ALA A 79 -9.32 -8.91 -5.76
C ALA A 79 -9.92 -7.63 -5.13
N PRO A 80 -10.89 -7.75 -4.21
CA PRO A 80 -11.30 -6.64 -3.36
C PRO A 80 -10.21 -6.35 -2.32
N ILE A 81 -9.90 -5.08 -2.11
CA ILE A 81 -8.86 -4.64 -1.16
C ILE A 81 -9.44 -3.52 -0.30
N TRP A 82 -9.33 -3.70 1.00
CA TRP A 82 -9.62 -2.68 2.01
C TRP A 82 -8.31 -2.06 2.46
N SER A 83 -8.24 -0.73 2.42
CA SER A 83 -7.09 0.04 2.88
C SER A 83 -7.55 1.04 3.92
N ALA A 84 -6.82 1.16 5.02
CA ALA A 84 -7.10 2.14 6.06
C ALA A 84 -5.84 2.92 6.41
N ASP A 85 -5.98 4.21 6.67
CA ASP A 85 -4.90 5.06 7.13
C ASP A 85 -5.34 5.94 8.30
N LEU A 86 -4.41 6.19 9.22
CA LEU A 86 -4.60 7.08 10.35
C LEU A 86 -3.35 7.89 10.55
N ARG A 87 -3.49 9.21 10.56
CA ARG A 87 -2.39 10.15 10.81
C ARG A 87 -2.79 11.06 11.96
N PHE A 88 -1.94 11.10 12.98
CA PHE A 88 -2.14 11.95 14.14
C PHE A 88 -0.93 12.86 14.31
N GLN A 89 -1.19 14.14 14.51
CA GLN A 89 -0.17 15.16 14.70
C GLN A 89 -0.54 16.02 15.91
N MET A 90 0.41 16.20 16.82
CA MET A 90 0.20 17.05 18.00
C MET A 90 1.48 17.84 18.33
N PRO A 91 1.46 19.18 18.29
CA PRO A 91 2.52 19.99 18.88
C PRO A 91 2.44 19.91 20.40
N PHE A 92 3.59 19.85 21.06
CA PHE A 92 3.71 19.85 22.51
C PHE A 92 5.00 20.55 22.94
N GLN A 93 5.10 20.94 24.21
CA GLN A 93 6.35 21.46 24.77
C GLN A 93 7.14 20.31 25.39
N LEU A 94 8.38 20.11 24.93
CA LEU A 94 9.33 19.21 25.57
C LEU A 94 10.28 20.06 26.42
N LEU A 95 10.04 20.10 27.72
CA LEU A 95 10.64 21.06 28.66
C LEU A 95 10.31 22.50 28.25
N VAL A 96 11.28 23.20 27.65
CA VAL A 96 11.14 24.59 27.17
C VAL A 96 11.15 24.68 25.64
N THR A 97 11.36 23.56 24.96
CA THR A 97 11.55 23.53 23.51
C THR A 97 10.27 23.07 22.82
N PRO A 98 9.79 23.78 21.78
CA PRO A 98 8.65 23.31 21.00
C PRO A 98 9.00 22.01 20.27
N ALA A 99 8.14 21.02 20.42
CA ALA A 99 8.26 19.70 19.81
C ALA A 99 6.95 19.32 19.11
N GLN A 100 7.04 18.32 18.23
CA GLN A 100 5.91 17.81 17.48
C GLN A 100 5.92 16.30 17.48
N TYR A 101 4.82 15.70 17.90
CA TYR A 101 4.58 14.27 17.78
C TYR A 101 3.82 13.99 16.48
N ARG A 102 4.25 12.97 15.74
CA ARG A 102 3.54 12.43 14.56
C ARG A 102 3.40 10.92 14.69
N LEU A 103 2.21 10.42 14.41
CA LEU A 103 1.89 9.01 14.30
C LEU A 103 1.27 8.77 12.93
N ASN A 104 1.80 7.81 12.19
CA ASN A 104 1.23 7.37 10.91
C ASN A 104 1.01 5.86 10.95
N TRP A 105 -0.23 5.44 10.83
CA TRP A 105 -0.64 4.05 10.70
C TRP A 105 -1.25 3.82 9.33
N ARG A 106 -0.95 2.67 8.74
CA ARG A 106 -1.59 2.19 7.52
C ARG A 106 -1.80 0.69 7.62
N GLY A 107 -2.98 0.23 7.22
CA GLY A 107 -3.34 -1.17 7.11
C GLY A 107 -3.94 -1.51 5.75
N GLN A 108 -3.75 -2.75 5.33
CA GLN A 108 -4.38 -3.35 4.16
C GLN A 108 -4.96 -4.71 4.53
N TYR A 109 -6.18 -4.98 4.06
CA TYR A 109 -6.85 -6.26 4.20
C TYR A 109 -7.47 -6.69 2.86
N ALA A 110 -7.16 -7.89 2.42
CA ALA A 110 -7.72 -8.54 1.25
C ALA A 110 -8.27 -9.93 1.64
N PRO A 111 -9.55 -10.21 1.38
CA PRO A 111 -10.13 -11.53 1.62
C PRO A 111 -9.76 -12.56 0.53
N ARG A 112 -9.05 -12.15 -0.52
CA ARG A 112 -8.57 -13.01 -1.61
C ARG A 112 -7.07 -12.84 -1.78
N VAL A 113 -6.43 -13.88 -2.31
CA VAL A 113 -5.00 -13.87 -2.61
C VAL A 113 -4.69 -12.78 -3.63
N LEU A 114 -3.69 -11.97 -3.35
CA LEU A 114 -3.32 -10.86 -4.22
C LEU A 114 -2.19 -11.23 -5.16
N VAL A 115 -2.23 -10.66 -6.35
CA VAL A 115 -1.06 -10.61 -7.23
C VAL A 115 0.07 -9.85 -6.52
N PRO A 116 1.35 -10.19 -6.74
CA PRO A 116 2.47 -9.59 -6.01
C PRO A 116 2.44 -8.05 -5.97
N ASN A 117 2.09 -7.41 -7.09
CA ASN A 117 2.03 -5.96 -7.20
C ASN A 117 1.00 -5.27 -6.27
N ASP A 118 0.00 -6.01 -5.78
CA ASP A 118 -1.04 -5.50 -4.88
C ASP A 118 -0.81 -5.90 -3.41
N ARG A 119 0.24 -6.68 -3.13
CA ARG A 119 0.59 -7.07 -1.75
C ARG A 119 1.06 -5.88 -0.93
N PHE A 120 0.94 -6.01 0.38
CA PHE A 120 1.45 -5.07 1.34
C PHE A 120 2.93 -5.36 1.63
N TYR A 121 3.79 -4.36 1.52
CA TYR A 121 5.24 -4.49 1.74
C TYR A 121 5.70 -3.69 2.96
N ILE A 122 6.55 -4.29 3.79
CA ILE A 122 7.22 -3.63 4.92
C ILE A 122 8.73 -3.86 4.89
N GLY A 123 9.48 -2.89 5.39
CA GLY A 123 10.96 -2.90 5.43
C GLY A 123 11.53 -1.83 4.52
N GLY A 124 11.62 -0.59 5.00
CA GLY A 124 12.18 0.52 4.22
C GLY A 124 11.69 1.88 4.71
N ARG A 125 12.25 2.95 4.13
CA ARG A 125 12.01 4.34 4.57
C ARG A 125 10.53 4.75 4.65
N TYR A 126 9.67 4.16 3.82
CA TYR A 126 8.26 4.52 3.71
C TYR A 126 7.33 3.64 4.57
N SER A 127 7.84 2.59 5.22
CA SER A 127 7.06 1.66 6.05
C SER A 127 7.71 1.50 7.42
N VAL A 128 8.64 0.56 7.58
CA VAL A 128 9.40 0.38 8.82
C VAL A 128 10.80 0.95 8.61
N ARG A 129 11.05 2.13 9.20
CA ARG A 129 12.36 2.80 9.16
C ARG A 129 13.41 2.00 9.93
N GLY A 130 14.68 2.13 9.55
CA GLY A 130 15.79 1.32 10.09
C GLY A 130 16.15 0.11 9.23
N PHE A 131 15.37 -0.17 8.18
CA PHE A 131 15.67 -1.15 7.14
C PHE A 131 16.12 -0.44 5.86
N ASP A 132 17.08 -1.03 5.13
CA ASP A 132 17.62 -0.51 3.86
C ASP A 132 16.59 -0.58 2.70
N GLY A 133 15.69 -1.56 2.74
CA GLY A 133 14.71 -1.83 1.71
C GLY A 133 15.21 -2.75 0.60
N GLU A 134 16.35 -3.42 0.77
CA GLU A 134 16.81 -4.45 -0.18
C GLU A 134 16.01 -5.75 -0.02
N LEU A 135 15.69 -6.09 1.23
CA LEU A 135 14.81 -7.21 1.58
C LEU A 135 13.56 -6.66 2.28
N MET A 136 12.40 -6.93 1.67
CA MET A 136 11.11 -6.52 2.20
C MET A 136 10.26 -7.76 2.51
N LEU A 137 9.52 -7.70 3.62
CA LEU A 137 8.47 -8.68 3.89
C LEU A 137 7.22 -8.27 3.12
N SER A 138 6.55 -9.25 2.51
CA SER A 138 5.33 -9.03 1.75
C SER A 138 4.22 -9.99 2.16
N GLY A 139 2.97 -9.53 2.09
CA GLY A 139 1.79 -10.35 2.35
C GLY A 139 0.52 -9.70 1.82
N ASP A 140 -0.56 -10.47 1.66
CA ASP A 140 -1.84 -9.94 1.17
C ASP A 140 -2.46 -8.96 2.19
N ASN A 141 -2.29 -9.28 3.47
CA ASN A 141 -2.74 -8.50 4.61
C ASN A 141 -1.52 -7.97 5.38
N GLY A 142 -1.55 -6.72 5.79
CA GLY A 142 -0.44 -6.13 6.53
C GLY A 142 -0.77 -4.77 7.12
N GLN A 143 0.03 -4.35 8.09
CA GLN A 143 -0.06 -3.01 8.66
C GLN A 143 1.31 -2.55 9.17
N TYR A 144 1.50 -1.23 9.24
CA TYR A 144 2.64 -0.64 9.94
C TYR A 144 2.20 0.56 10.78
N LEU A 145 2.99 0.88 11.81
CA LEU A 145 2.84 2.04 12.66
C LEU A 145 4.19 2.78 12.73
N GLN A 146 4.20 4.04 12.32
CA GLN A 146 5.33 4.93 12.46
C GLN A 146 5.05 5.95 13.55
N GLN A 147 6.03 6.17 14.43
CA GLN A 147 5.99 7.23 15.44
C GLN A 147 7.22 8.10 15.29
N GLU A 148 7.05 9.40 15.44
CA GLU A 148 8.11 10.39 15.34
C GLU A 148 7.90 11.51 16.36
N ILE A 149 9.00 11.95 16.97
CA ILE A 149 9.06 13.20 17.72
C ILE A 149 10.09 14.09 17.02
N SER A 150 9.63 15.22 16.48
CA SER A 150 10.50 16.26 15.92
C SER A 150 10.68 17.37 16.97
N VAL A 151 11.92 17.75 17.29
CA VAL A 151 12.22 18.83 18.23
C VAL A 151 12.85 19.98 17.46
N ASN A 152 12.30 21.19 17.62
CA ASN A 152 12.86 22.37 16.98
C ASN A 152 14.00 22.92 17.85
N THR A 153 15.22 22.48 17.60
CA THR A 153 16.40 23.06 18.25
C THR A 153 16.81 24.33 17.51
N GLN A 154 17.09 25.40 18.26
CA GLN A 154 17.81 26.53 17.68
C GLN A 154 19.25 26.08 17.51
N LEU A 155 19.72 25.97 16.26
CA LEU A 155 21.14 25.83 16.01
C LEU A 155 21.81 27.15 16.46
N PRO A 156 22.80 27.12 17.35
CA PRO A 156 23.57 28.33 17.64
C PRO A 156 24.23 28.78 16.33
N ASN A 157 24.00 30.03 15.93
CA ASN A 157 24.71 30.64 14.81
C ASN A 157 26.20 30.62 15.17
N THR A 158 26.98 29.78 14.50
CA THR A 158 28.46 29.80 14.52
C THR A 158 28.99 30.91 13.65
#